data_AF-A0A533VPS2-F1
#
_entry.id   AF-A0A533VPS2-F1
#
_cell.length_a   1.000
_cell.length_b   1.000
_cell.length_c   1.000
_cell.angle_alpha   90.00
_cell.angle_beta   90.00
_cell.angle_gamma   90.00
#
_symmetry.space_group_name_H-M   'P 1'
#
loop_
_entity.id
_entity.type
_entity.pdbx_description
1 polymer ?
#
loop_
_entity_poly.entity_id
_entity_poly.type
_entity_poly.pdbx_seq_one_letter_code
_entity_poly.pdbx_strand_id
1 'polypeptide(L)'
;MNTDETRNFIKTTLDKIAKHEVELHGGCVACHVIFSLKEEQGSSEQDAADLLSEILTGDSRLNSEFIEAVEQIHMHERNLATVFAIKDRKSKDSYLEAYFSNILNELASDLHFSTHEIILRKLLLSYLALYLAQTIGVDYHAATEELYYLLRKDESKNSKIAQLVARFEAKIRGPDFIR
;
A
#
# COMPACT_ATOMS: atom_id res chain seq x y z
N MET A 1 0.72 20.82 -17.54
CA MET A 1 1.16 21.80 -16.53
C MET A 1 2.67 21.74 -16.40
N ASN A 2 3.32 22.84 -16.05
CA ASN A 2 4.74 22.80 -15.64
C ASN A 2 4.88 22.38 -14.16
N THR A 3 6.11 22.18 -13.70
CA THR A 3 6.44 21.75 -12.34
C THR A 3 5.87 22.69 -11.26
N ASP A 4 5.96 24.00 -11.45
CA ASP A 4 5.50 24.99 -10.47
C ASP A 4 3.96 25.07 -10.41
N GLU A 5 3.29 24.97 -11.55
CA GLU A 5 1.83 24.85 -11.64
C GLU A 5 1.36 23.60 -10.89
N THR A 6 2.05 22.47 -11.08
CA THR A 6 1.71 21.18 -10.44
C THR A 6 1.91 21.27 -8.92
N ARG A 7 3.02 21.85 -8.46
CA ARG A 7 3.28 22.12 -7.04
C ARG A 7 2.15 22.95 -6.42
N ASN A 8 1.78 24.06 -7.07
CA ASN A 8 0.73 24.95 -6.57
C ASN A 8 -0.64 24.27 -6.55
N PHE A 9 -0.94 23.43 -7.54
CA PHE A 9 -2.16 22.64 -7.59
C PHE A 9 -2.24 21.65 -6.42
N ILE A 10 -1.17 20.88 -6.17
CA ILE A 10 -1.10 19.93 -5.05
C ILE A 10 -1.33 20.68 -3.74
N LYS A 11 -0.61 21.79 -3.53
CA LYS A 11 -0.75 22.59 -2.31
C LYS A 11 -2.18 23.12 -2.11
N THR A 12 -2.78 23.65 -3.17
CA THR A 12 -4.17 24.14 -3.13
C THR A 12 -5.16 23.01 -2.83
N THR A 13 -4.91 21.81 -3.37
CA THR A 13 -5.74 20.64 -3.14
C THR A 13 -5.64 20.18 -1.68
N LEU A 14 -4.43 20.13 -1.12
CA LEU A 14 -4.22 19.83 0.30
C LEU A 14 -4.89 20.85 1.22
N ASP A 15 -4.79 22.15 0.91
CA ASP A 15 -5.46 23.21 1.67
C ASP A 15 -6.98 23.04 1.67
N LYS A 16 -7.57 22.70 0.52
CA LYS A 16 -9.01 22.42 0.40
C LYS A 16 -9.43 21.21 1.24
N ILE A 17 -8.64 20.13 1.23
CA ILE A 17 -8.88 18.94 2.04
C ILE A 17 -8.82 19.30 3.52
N ALA A 18 -7.77 20.00 3.97
CA ALA A 18 -7.60 20.38 5.37
C ALA A 18 -8.74 21.27 5.89
N LYS A 19 -9.27 22.15 5.03
CA LYS A 19 -10.42 23.02 5.34
C LYS A 19 -11.78 22.33 5.18
N HIS A 20 -11.80 21.04 4.82
CA HIS A 20 -13.01 20.28 4.54
C HIS A 20 -13.88 20.91 3.42
N GLU A 21 -13.24 21.61 2.48
CA GLU A 21 -13.88 22.16 1.28
C GLU A 21 -14.08 21.09 0.19
N VAL A 22 -13.47 19.92 0.38
CA VAL A 22 -13.60 18.74 -0.48
C VAL A 22 -14.00 17.55 0.38
N GLU A 23 -15.06 16.87 -0.01
CA GLU A 23 -15.50 15.64 0.64
C GLU A 23 -14.81 14.44 0.02
N LEU A 24 -14.05 13.69 0.82
CA LEU A 24 -13.31 12.52 0.33
C LEU A 24 -14.19 11.27 0.19
N HIS A 25 -15.42 11.26 0.69
CA HIS A 25 -16.36 10.12 0.67
C HIS A 25 -15.73 8.77 1.09
N GLY A 26 -14.86 8.78 2.10
CA GLY A 26 -14.13 7.58 2.53
C GLY A 26 -12.88 7.23 1.68
N GLY A 27 -12.55 8.00 0.65
CA GLY A 27 -11.34 7.87 -0.19
C GLY A 27 -10.07 8.48 0.43
N CYS A 28 -8.89 8.00 0.06
CA CYS A 28 -7.61 8.48 0.60
C CYS A 28 -7.23 9.87 0.05
N VAL A 29 -6.52 10.69 0.85
CA VAL A 29 -5.90 11.95 0.40
C VAL A 29 -5.02 11.74 -0.83
N ALA A 30 -4.13 10.74 -0.78
CA ALA A 30 -3.24 10.43 -1.90
C ALA A 30 -4.02 10.07 -3.16
N CYS A 31 -5.02 9.20 -3.06
CA CYS A 31 -5.87 8.84 -4.19
C CYS A 31 -6.60 10.06 -4.76
N HIS A 32 -7.14 10.93 -3.89
CA HIS A 32 -7.82 12.14 -4.34
C HIS A 32 -6.86 13.05 -5.11
N VAL A 33 -5.68 13.34 -4.57
CA VAL A 33 -4.68 14.18 -5.24
C VAL A 33 -4.26 13.58 -6.59
N ILE A 34 -4.02 12.26 -6.65
CA ILE A 34 -3.67 11.56 -7.90
C ILE A 34 -4.81 11.68 -8.93
N PHE A 35 -6.06 11.46 -8.53
CA PHE A 35 -7.20 11.57 -9.44
C PHE A 35 -7.44 13.01 -9.90
N SER A 36 -7.29 14.00 -9.01
CA SER A 36 -7.38 15.40 -9.37
C SER A 36 -6.28 15.81 -10.35
N LEU A 37 -5.04 15.34 -10.16
CA LEU A 37 -3.94 15.58 -11.10
C LEU A 37 -4.19 14.92 -12.46
N LYS A 38 -4.66 13.67 -12.44
CA LYS A 38 -5.03 12.90 -13.64
C LYS A 38 -6.09 13.66 -14.46
N GLU A 39 -7.14 14.15 -13.80
CA GLU A 39 -8.22 14.91 -14.45
C GLU A 39 -7.73 16.25 -15.00
N GLU A 40 -6.95 17.01 -14.22
CA GLU A 40 -6.42 18.31 -14.61
C GLU A 40 -5.45 18.21 -15.81
N GLN A 41 -4.64 17.14 -15.87
CA GLN A 41 -3.65 16.95 -16.93
C GLN A 41 -4.14 16.09 -18.10
N GLY A 42 -5.27 15.40 -17.97
CA GLY A 42 -5.74 14.43 -18.94
C GLY A 42 -4.78 13.23 -19.12
N SER A 43 -4.10 12.82 -18.05
CA SER A 43 -3.08 11.76 -18.05
C SER A 43 -3.61 10.43 -17.50
N SER A 44 -2.75 9.40 -17.44
CA SER A 44 -3.08 8.16 -16.74
C SER A 44 -2.92 8.30 -15.22
N GLU A 45 -3.54 7.40 -14.45
CA GLU A 45 -3.38 7.37 -12.99
C GLU A 45 -1.92 7.11 -12.60
N GLN A 46 -1.22 6.25 -13.34
CA GLN A 46 0.19 5.95 -13.11
C GLN A 46 1.05 7.20 -13.35
N ASP A 47 0.85 7.91 -14.46
CA ASP A 47 1.61 9.13 -14.76
C ASP A 47 1.36 10.21 -13.71
N ALA A 48 0.12 10.35 -13.24
CA ALA A 48 -0.22 11.28 -12.16
C ALA A 48 0.42 10.90 -10.82
N ALA A 49 0.48 9.61 -10.49
CA ALA A 49 1.15 9.11 -9.31
C ALA A 49 2.66 9.32 -9.35
N ASP A 50 3.28 9.06 -10.50
CA ASP A 50 4.71 9.27 -10.73
C ASP A 50 5.06 10.76 -10.64
N LEU A 51 4.25 11.62 -11.25
CA LEU A 51 4.43 13.07 -11.16
C LEU A 51 4.26 13.59 -9.74
N LEU A 52 3.25 13.12 -8.99
CA LEU A 52 3.09 13.47 -7.59
C LEU A 52 4.35 13.09 -6.79
N SER A 53 4.84 11.87 -6.98
CA SER A 53 6.07 11.39 -6.33
C SER A 53 7.28 12.25 -6.66
N GLU A 54 7.47 12.62 -7.93
CA GLU A 54 8.56 13.49 -8.38
C GLU A 54 8.50 14.87 -7.70
N ILE A 55 7.32 15.51 -7.69
CA ILE A 55 7.14 16.83 -7.10
C ILE A 55 7.39 16.81 -5.58
N LEU A 56 6.83 15.82 -4.87
CA LEU A 56 7.03 15.70 -3.43
C LEU A 56 8.50 15.40 -3.08
N THR A 57 9.19 14.60 -3.90
CA THR A 57 10.63 14.34 -3.72
C THR A 57 11.46 15.63 -3.88
N GLY A 58 11.09 16.49 -4.83
CA GLY A 58 11.75 17.77 -5.09
C GLY A 58 11.42 18.89 -4.09
N ASP A 59 10.38 18.73 -3.25
CA ASP A 59 9.91 19.75 -2.31
C ASP A 59 9.63 19.16 -0.93
N SER A 60 10.66 19.14 -0.08
CA SER A 60 10.60 18.58 1.28
C SER A 60 9.50 19.18 2.17
N ARG A 61 9.16 20.46 1.96
CA ARG A 61 8.11 21.13 2.74
C ARG A 61 6.75 20.62 2.30
N LEU A 62 6.47 20.64 1.00
CA LEU A 62 5.20 20.12 0.47
C LEU A 62 5.03 18.63 0.78
N ASN A 63 6.11 17.85 0.74
CA ASN A 63 6.09 16.45 1.16
C ASN A 63 5.68 16.28 2.64
N SER A 64 6.17 17.14 3.52
CA SER A 64 5.78 17.12 4.93
C SER A 64 4.30 17.47 5.09
N GLU A 65 3.84 18.53 4.42
CA GLU A 65 2.42 18.95 4.40
C GLU A 65 1.50 17.83 3.86
N PHE A 66 1.95 17.11 2.83
CA PHE A 66 1.23 15.96 2.26
C PHE A 66 1.13 14.79 3.25
N ILE A 67 2.24 14.44 3.91
CA ILE A 67 2.29 13.37 4.91
C ILE A 67 1.35 13.70 6.08
N GLU A 68 1.36 14.94 6.55
CA GLU A 68 0.49 15.41 7.63
C GLU A 68 -1.00 15.31 7.24
N ALA A 69 -1.38 15.70 6.02
CA ALA A 69 -2.75 15.58 5.55
C ALA A 69 -3.20 14.11 5.47
N VAL A 70 -2.36 13.22 4.95
CA VAL A 70 -2.62 11.77 4.90
C VAL A 70 -2.82 11.21 6.31
N GLU A 71 -1.97 11.60 7.26
CA GLU A 71 -2.04 11.18 8.66
C GLU A 71 -3.31 11.69 9.35
N GLN A 72 -3.66 12.96 9.15
CA GLN A 72 -4.86 13.58 9.68
C GLN A 72 -6.13 12.84 9.25
N ILE A 73 -6.29 12.58 7.95
CA ILE A 73 -7.47 11.88 7.44
C ILE A 73 -7.49 10.41 7.88
N HIS A 74 -6.39 9.67 7.71
CA HIS A 74 -6.40 8.23 8.00
C HIS A 74 -6.40 7.94 9.49
N MET A 75 -5.48 8.55 10.23
CA MET A 75 -5.24 8.15 11.60
C MET A 75 -6.18 8.84 12.59
N HIS A 76 -6.48 10.12 12.35
CA HIS A 76 -7.29 10.91 13.27
C HIS A 76 -8.77 10.88 12.91
N GLU A 77 -9.15 11.29 11.71
CA GLU A 77 -10.58 11.40 11.36
C GLU A 77 -11.26 10.05 11.18
N ARG A 78 -10.54 9.05 10.65
CA ARG A 78 -11.05 7.69 10.47
C ARG A 78 -10.72 6.75 11.61
N ASN A 79 -10.04 7.24 12.65
CA ASN A 79 -9.61 6.45 13.79
C ASN A 79 -8.82 5.18 13.39
N LEU A 80 -8.03 5.23 12.32
CA LEU A 80 -7.16 4.10 11.96
C LEU A 80 -5.88 4.13 12.79
N ALA A 81 -5.43 2.97 13.24
CA ALA A 81 -4.19 2.84 14.00
C ALA A 81 -4.08 3.81 15.20
N THR A 82 -5.15 3.99 15.97
CA THR A 82 -5.27 4.97 17.08
C THR A 82 -4.07 4.98 18.05
N VAL A 83 -3.50 3.82 18.38
CA VAL A 83 -2.31 3.71 19.25
C VAL A 83 -1.03 4.19 18.56
N PHE A 84 -0.92 4.03 17.25
CA PHE A 84 0.17 4.58 16.44
C PHE A 84 0.00 6.08 16.24
N ALA A 85 -1.24 6.54 16.01
CA ALA A 85 -1.61 7.93 15.75
C ALA A 85 -1.12 8.90 16.86
N ILE A 86 -1.19 8.48 18.12
CA ILE A 86 -0.80 9.30 19.28
C ILE A 86 0.72 9.45 19.48
N LYS A 87 1.55 8.73 18.72
CA LYS A 87 3.02 8.81 18.83
C LYS A 87 3.54 10.09 18.17
N ASP A 88 4.64 10.64 18.68
CA ASP A 88 5.36 11.71 17.99
C ASP A 88 6.01 11.18 16.69
N ARG A 89 6.34 12.08 15.77
CA ARG A 89 6.88 11.71 14.45
C ARG A 89 8.15 10.86 14.53
N LYS A 90 9.07 11.21 15.43
CA LYS A 90 10.32 10.46 15.62
C LYS A 90 10.03 9.03 16.09
N SER A 91 9.11 8.86 17.03
CA SER A 91 8.67 7.54 17.48
C SER A 91 7.97 6.73 16.38
N LYS A 92 7.16 7.39 15.53
CA LYS A 92 6.53 6.77 14.36
C LYS A 92 7.58 6.28 13.36
N ASP A 93 8.55 7.13 13.02
CA ASP A 93 9.63 6.81 12.10
C ASP A 93 10.48 5.64 12.61
N SER A 94 10.92 5.67 13.87
CA SER A 94 11.68 4.56 14.45
C SER A 94 10.90 3.25 14.47
N TYR A 95 9.58 3.31 14.71
CA TYR A 95 8.72 2.13 14.63
C TYR A 95 8.66 1.60 13.19
N LEU A 96 8.40 2.46 12.21
CA LEU A 96 8.32 2.07 10.79
C LEU A 96 9.65 1.48 10.29
N GLU A 97 10.78 2.10 10.61
CA GLU A 97 12.12 1.62 10.24
C GLU A 97 12.41 0.23 10.84
N ALA A 98 12.08 0.03 12.11
CA ALA A 98 12.29 -1.26 12.77
C ALA A 98 11.47 -2.37 12.11
N TYR A 99 10.18 -2.14 11.87
CA TYR A 99 9.32 -3.15 11.23
C TYR A 99 9.66 -3.37 9.75
N PHE A 100 10.03 -2.32 9.02
CA PHE A 100 10.56 -2.43 7.67
C PHE A 100 11.78 -3.35 7.62
N SER A 101 12.76 -3.09 8.50
CA SER A 101 13.98 -3.90 8.60
C SER A 101 13.67 -5.34 8.99
N ASN A 102 12.75 -5.55 9.93
CA ASN A 102 12.36 -6.88 10.39
C ASN A 102 11.74 -7.71 9.26
N ILE A 103 10.83 -7.14 8.47
CA ILE A 103 10.19 -7.84 7.35
C ILE A 103 11.23 -8.25 6.30
N LEU A 104 12.16 -7.35 5.97
CA LEU A 104 13.24 -7.66 5.02
C LEU A 104 14.16 -8.77 5.55
N ASN A 105 14.52 -8.71 6.83
CA ASN A 105 15.35 -9.73 7.48
C ASN A 105 14.63 -11.09 7.54
N GLU A 106 13.32 -11.09 7.79
CA GLU A 106 12.50 -12.30 7.78
C GLU A 106 12.45 -12.92 6.38
N LEU A 107 12.20 -12.12 5.33
CA LEU A 107 12.21 -12.59 3.95
C LEU A 107 13.59 -13.10 3.53
N ALA A 108 14.67 -12.42 3.94
CA ALA A 108 16.04 -12.87 3.69
C ALA A 108 16.35 -14.20 4.40
N SER A 109 15.88 -14.36 5.63
CA SER A 109 15.98 -15.62 6.38
C SER A 109 15.20 -16.74 5.68
N ASP A 110 13.96 -16.46 5.26
CA ASP A 110 13.13 -17.40 4.53
C ASP A 110 13.81 -17.89 3.25
N LEU A 111 14.54 -17.04 2.52
CA LEU A 111 15.31 -17.45 1.33
C LEU A 111 16.40 -18.50 1.63
N HIS A 112 16.92 -18.54 2.86
CA HIS A 112 17.93 -19.52 3.28
C HIS A 112 17.32 -20.80 3.86
N PHE A 113 16.18 -20.70 4.54
CA PHE A 113 15.64 -21.80 5.36
C PHE A 113 14.32 -22.38 4.85
N SER A 114 13.66 -21.72 3.90
CA SER A 114 12.36 -22.11 3.35
C SER A 114 12.47 -22.43 1.86
N THR A 115 11.55 -23.26 1.36
CA THR A 115 11.43 -23.48 -0.08
C THR A 115 10.81 -22.26 -0.76
N HIS A 116 11.15 -22.03 -2.04
CA HIS A 116 10.52 -20.97 -2.83
C HIS A 116 8.97 -21.06 -2.80
N GLU A 117 8.42 -22.27 -2.78
CA GLU A 117 6.98 -22.53 -2.62
C GLU A 117 6.40 -21.87 -1.36
N ILE A 118 7.06 -22.03 -0.20
CA ILE A 118 6.59 -21.48 1.08
C ILE A 118 6.61 -19.94 1.03
N ILE A 119 7.69 -19.36 0.49
CA ILE A 119 7.84 -17.91 0.34
C ILE A 119 6.74 -17.36 -0.57
N LEU A 120 6.53 -17.98 -1.73
CA LEU A 120 5.51 -17.57 -2.68
C LEU A 120 4.10 -17.70 -2.10
N ARG A 121 3.83 -18.78 -1.37
CA ARG A 121 2.54 -18.95 -0.68
C ARG A 121 2.32 -17.85 0.35
N LYS A 122 3.33 -17.52 1.16
CA LYS A 122 3.28 -16.42 2.14
C LYS A 122 2.95 -15.09 1.47
N LEU A 123 3.66 -14.74 0.40
CA LEU A 123 3.43 -13.51 -0.37
C LEU A 123 2.03 -13.47 -1.00
N LEU A 124 1.60 -14.58 -1.60
CA LEU A 124 0.29 -14.71 -2.23
C LEU A 124 -0.86 -14.58 -1.23
N LEU A 125 -0.77 -15.25 -0.07
CA LEU A 125 -1.75 -15.12 1.00
C LEU A 125 -1.78 -13.69 1.53
N SER A 126 -0.61 -13.06 1.66
CA SER A 126 -0.52 -11.67 2.12
C SER A 126 -1.23 -10.72 1.15
N TYR A 127 -1.05 -10.91 -0.15
CA TYR A 127 -1.72 -10.15 -1.19
C TYR A 127 -3.24 -10.37 -1.21
N LEU A 128 -3.69 -11.62 -1.06
CA LEU A 128 -5.13 -11.94 -0.99
C LEU A 128 -5.80 -11.26 0.21
N ALA A 129 -5.17 -11.32 1.39
CA ALA A 129 -5.67 -10.65 2.58
C ALA A 129 -5.72 -9.12 2.38
N LEU A 130 -4.69 -8.54 1.76
CA LEU A 130 -4.67 -7.10 1.46
C LEU A 130 -5.81 -6.72 0.50
N TYR A 131 -5.99 -7.49 -0.57
CA TYR A 131 -7.06 -7.26 -1.53
C TYR A 131 -8.45 -7.32 -0.88
N LEU A 132 -8.67 -8.31 0.00
CA LEU A 132 -9.90 -8.40 0.77
C LEU A 132 -10.07 -7.19 1.69
N ALA A 133 -9.06 -6.84 2.49
CA ALA A 133 -9.08 -5.68 3.39
C ALA A 133 -9.52 -4.41 2.65
N GLN A 134 -8.92 -4.14 1.49
CA GLN A 134 -9.24 -2.99 0.65
C GLN A 134 -10.66 -3.07 0.07
N THR A 135 -11.09 -4.26 -0.37
CA THR A 135 -12.37 -4.44 -1.09
C THR A 135 -13.57 -4.37 -0.16
N ILE A 136 -13.49 -4.99 1.02
CA ILE A 136 -14.61 -5.05 1.97
C ILE A 136 -14.49 -4.00 3.09
N GLY A 137 -13.43 -3.18 3.09
CA GLY A 137 -13.28 -2.05 4.00
C GLY A 137 -12.98 -2.45 5.45
N VAL A 138 -12.19 -3.52 5.65
CA VAL A 138 -11.76 -3.98 6.97
C VAL A 138 -10.25 -3.84 7.12
N ASP A 139 -9.73 -3.89 8.35
CA ASP A 139 -8.29 -3.91 8.55
C ASP A 139 -7.65 -5.22 8.05
N TYR A 140 -6.34 -5.19 7.86
CA TYR A 140 -5.59 -6.32 7.32
C TYR A 140 -5.68 -7.58 8.18
N HIS A 141 -5.78 -7.44 9.50
CA HIS A 141 -5.88 -8.55 10.42
C HIS A 141 -7.25 -9.24 10.26
N ALA A 142 -8.34 -8.49 10.31
CA ALA A 142 -9.69 -9.00 10.07
C ALA A 142 -9.80 -9.67 8.68
N ALA A 143 -9.22 -9.07 7.63
CA ALA A 143 -9.21 -9.68 6.31
C ALA A 143 -8.42 -11.00 6.25
N THR A 144 -7.33 -11.12 7.02
CA THR A 144 -6.56 -12.35 7.14
C THR A 144 -7.39 -13.45 7.82
N GLU A 145 -8.16 -13.12 8.84
CA GLU A 145 -9.07 -14.06 9.53
C GLU A 145 -10.20 -14.53 8.61
N GLU A 146 -10.82 -13.62 7.85
CA GLU A 146 -11.86 -13.95 6.87
C GLU A 146 -11.31 -14.83 5.74
N LEU A 147 -10.11 -14.54 5.25
CA LEU A 147 -9.41 -15.40 4.30
C LEU A 147 -9.18 -16.79 4.90
N TYR A 148 -8.77 -16.85 6.16
CA TYR A 148 -8.53 -18.12 6.85
C TYR A 148 -9.80 -18.97 6.97
N TYR A 149 -10.92 -18.34 7.36
CA TYR A 149 -12.23 -18.99 7.39
C TYR A 149 -12.62 -19.54 6.01
N LEU A 150 -12.44 -18.72 4.96
CA LEU A 150 -12.74 -19.10 3.59
C LEU A 150 -11.92 -20.32 3.12
N LEU A 151 -10.62 -20.36 3.45
CA LEU A 151 -9.72 -21.45 3.09
C LEU A 151 -10.02 -22.74 3.86
N ARG A 152 -10.39 -22.64 5.14
CA ARG A 152 -10.77 -23.80 5.96
C ARG A 152 -12.12 -24.40 5.54
N LYS A 153 -13.04 -23.58 5.04
CA LYS A 153 -14.38 -24.04 4.64
C LYS A 153 -14.37 -24.81 3.32
N ASP A 154 -13.41 -24.54 2.44
CA ASP A 154 -13.38 -25.09 1.09
C ASP A 154 -11.94 -25.36 0.63
N GLU A 155 -11.51 -26.62 0.76
CA GLU A 155 -10.17 -27.09 0.36
C GLU A 155 -9.87 -26.91 -1.13
N SER A 156 -10.88 -26.74 -1.99
CA SER A 156 -10.65 -26.43 -3.40
C SER A 156 -9.91 -25.09 -3.57
N LYS A 157 -10.05 -24.17 -2.61
CA LYS A 157 -9.33 -22.89 -2.62
C LYS A 157 -7.86 -23.05 -2.29
N ASN A 158 -7.52 -23.91 -1.32
CA ASN A 158 -6.12 -24.29 -1.06
C ASN A 158 -5.48 -24.91 -2.31
N SER A 159 -6.22 -25.77 -3.02
CA SER A 159 -5.78 -26.36 -4.28
C SER A 159 -5.51 -25.31 -5.36
N LYS A 160 -6.38 -24.30 -5.51
CA LYS A 160 -6.17 -23.19 -6.47
C LYS A 160 -4.92 -22.37 -6.17
N ILE A 161 -4.66 -22.09 -4.89
CA ILE A 161 -3.44 -21.40 -4.43
C ILE A 161 -2.21 -22.23 -4.79
N ALA A 162 -2.21 -23.53 -4.46
CA ALA A 162 -1.09 -24.43 -4.77
C ALA A 162 -0.82 -24.50 -6.29
N GLN A 163 -1.87 -24.60 -7.11
CA GLN A 163 -1.74 -24.58 -8.57
C GLN A 163 -1.11 -23.28 -9.09
N LEU A 164 -1.48 -22.13 -8.51
CA LEU A 164 -0.90 -20.85 -8.91
C LEU A 164 0.59 -20.78 -8.54
N VAL A 165 0.96 -21.23 -7.34
CA VAL A 165 2.36 -21.30 -6.91
C VAL A 165 3.18 -22.20 -7.85
N ALA A 166 2.68 -23.40 -8.16
CA ALA A 166 3.35 -24.33 -9.08
C ALA A 166 3.56 -23.72 -10.47
N ARG A 167 2.57 -22.99 -11.00
CA ARG A 167 2.70 -22.28 -12.29
C ARG A 167 3.75 -21.17 -12.24
N PHE A 168 3.84 -20.45 -11.12
CA PHE A 168 4.84 -19.41 -10.92
C PHE A 168 6.25 -20.00 -10.86
N GLU A 169 6.44 -21.09 -10.12
CA GLU A 169 7.72 -21.80 -10.06
C GLU A 169 8.13 -22.35 -11.43
N ALA A 170 7.21 -22.95 -12.18
CA ALA A 170 7.49 -23.44 -13.53
C ALA A 170 7.96 -22.31 -14.45
N LYS A 171 7.39 -21.10 -14.32
CA LYS A 171 7.81 -19.93 -15.09
C LYS A 171 9.21 -19.44 -14.73
N ILE A 172 9.59 -19.50 -13.45
CA ILE A 172 10.92 -19.12 -12.98
C ILE A 172 11.98 -20.13 -13.41
N ARG A 173 11.69 -21.43 -13.33
CA ARG A 173 12.65 -22.48 -13.67
C ARG A 173 12.92 -22.55 -15.19
N GLY A 174 11.97 -22.12 -16.03
CA GLY A 174 12.10 -22.18 -17.48
C GLY A 174 12.26 -23.62 -18.03
N PRO A 175 12.32 -23.80 -19.36
CA PRO A 175 12.56 -25.12 -19.97
C PRO A 175 13.97 -25.70 -19.72
N ASP A 176 14.94 -24.87 -19.31
CA ASP A 176 16.36 -25.21 -19.30
C ASP A 176 16.90 -25.73 -17.94
N PHE A 177 16.04 -25.94 -16.94
CA PHE A 177 16.43 -26.54 -15.66
C PHE A 177 16.30 -28.08 -15.69
N ILE A 178 16.93 -28.72 -16.67
CA ILE A 178 17.29 -30.14 -16.63
C ILE A 178 18.82 -30.22 -16.76
N ARG A 179 19.50 -30.31 -15.62
CA ARG A 179 20.83 -30.92 -15.49
C ARG A 179 20.87 -31.75 -14.23
#